data_AF-A0A3A9F0U7-F1
#
_entry.id   AF-A0A3A9F0U7-F1
#
_cell.length_a   1.000
_cell.length_b   1.000
_cell.length_c   1.000
_cell.angle_alpha   90.00
_cell.angle_beta   90.00
_cell.angle_gamma   90.00
#
_symmetry.space_group_name_H-M   'P 1'
#
loop_
_entity.id
_entity.type
_entity.pdbx_description
1 polymer ?
#
loop_
_entity_poly.entity_id
_entity_poly.type
_entity_poly.pdbx_seq_one_letter_code
_entity_poly.pdbx_strand_id
1 'polypeptide(L)'
;MFSHTILKKPRWNRRRVKWKPAFAIVLILLFGMLMANADMDLPENFNVVTAENHTLVLLSESNGDIFLVLDDGEQWHVSCSNFSDGQNEGPVLKRIRPFEKVFQLNGEIGLAERIDGCVALAVMGPELDVGQAEQNGQTYFVELADDDLYTFTNDYLLCVGPGDGSALTIYGTMFDPDPPIETDITDVEFLSATQGGWIYAYSNGMLYRWKGRDYLSQDQIECSCPEKLIGENAFLDVDGTIHVVDGNTANVLFGDTEGLDTQKCYGTDDSIFVADTSGNVHKYDWDGNEVGISAISGEILAITGDCALVEVDGNLCVSTYQFVDSREPPESTPPEHEGPTPVPENTPEPDQTPLPQETPVPSPDPTPDPTPEPDTESSPTPIPPPKPGETLISYSEREGFEGNYALVYAGMHATDLRNLKSPQAIEIYDKTGKPIYDGLLKTGMKMDDRTIIVLGDCNGDGYVTSADIYFVQRCILGVETFETEESFMAADMHQDGKITTVDTIKIATEIKRR
;
A
#
# COMPACT_ATOMS: atom_id res chain seq x y z
N MET A 1 71.83 -82.59 -50.45
CA MET A 1 72.35 -82.01 -49.19
C MET A 1 71.16 -81.39 -48.45
N PHE A 2 70.87 -81.92 -47.26
CA PHE A 2 69.77 -81.57 -46.35
C PHE A 2 69.76 -80.06 -46.02
N SER A 3 68.63 -79.34 -46.11
CA SER A 3 67.46 -79.31 -45.20
C SER A 3 67.78 -78.75 -43.80
N HIS A 4 67.31 -77.53 -43.52
CA HIS A 4 66.71 -77.18 -42.22
C HIS A 4 65.69 -76.03 -42.37
N THR A 5 64.43 -76.44 -42.22
CA THR A 5 63.23 -75.62 -42.04
C THR A 5 63.08 -75.30 -40.56
N ILE A 6 62.88 -74.03 -40.17
CA ILE A 6 62.40 -73.66 -38.82
C ILE A 6 61.12 -72.82 -38.92
N LEU A 7 60.03 -73.55 -38.73
CA LEU A 7 58.73 -73.25 -38.08
C LEU A 7 58.21 -71.80 -38.01
N LYS A 8 57.11 -71.58 -38.76
CA LYS A 8 56.13 -70.50 -38.60
C LYS A 8 55.32 -70.68 -37.31
N LYS A 9 55.16 -69.60 -36.53
CA LYS A 9 54.23 -69.51 -35.38
C LYS A 9 52.76 -69.45 -35.85
N PRO A 10 51.80 -69.98 -35.07
CA PRO A 10 50.40 -70.10 -35.49
C PRO A 10 49.63 -68.77 -35.36
N ARG A 11 48.79 -68.48 -36.37
CA ARG A 11 47.76 -67.43 -36.34
C ARG A 11 46.53 -67.93 -35.58
N TRP A 12 46.17 -67.25 -34.49
CA TRP A 12 44.88 -67.43 -33.83
C TRP A 12 43.89 -66.36 -34.30
N ASN A 13 42.77 -66.82 -34.86
CA ASN A 13 41.68 -66.01 -35.39
C ASN A 13 40.70 -65.71 -34.23
N ARG A 14 40.59 -64.46 -33.76
CA ARG A 14 39.48 -64.01 -32.92
C ARG A 14 38.57 -63.10 -33.74
N ARG A 15 37.42 -63.63 -34.17
CA ARG A 15 36.27 -62.85 -34.65
C ARG A 15 35.81 -61.94 -33.50
N ARG A 16 36.01 -60.62 -33.62
CA ARG A 16 35.33 -59.63 -32.76
C ARG A 16 33.98 -59.33 -33.39
N VAL A 17 32.91 -59.74 -32.71
CA VAL A 17 31.54 -59.34 -33.03
C VAL A 17 31.39 -57.86 -32.66
N LYS A 18 30.97 -57.02 -33.63
CA LYS A 18 30.73 -55.58 -33.44
C LYS A 18 29.37 -55.37 -32.75
N TRP A 19 29.37 -55.27 -31.42
CA TRP A 19 28.21 -54.85 -30.62
C TRP A 19 28.44 -53.43 -30.07
N LYS A 20 28.36 -52.36 -30.86
CA LYS A 20 28.53 -50.98 -30.35
C LYS A 20 27.79 -49.84 -31.11
N PRO A 21 26.55 -50.03 -31.61
CA PRO A 21 25.64 -48.88 -31.65
C PRO A 21 24.27 -49.12 -31.00
N ALA A 22 23.75 -50.34 -31.02
CA ALA A 22 22.43 -50.64 -30.44
C ALA A 22 22.40 -50.53 -28.90
N PHE A 23 23.50 -50.89 -28.23
CA PHE A 23 23.59 -50.80 -26.77
C PHE A 23 23.67 -49.35 -26.27
N ALA A 24 24.27 -48.45 -27.06
CA ALA A 24 24.33 -47.03 -26.72
C ALA A 24 22.97 -46.35 -26.87
N ILE A 25 22.19 -46.72 -27.89
CA ILE A 25 20.84 -46.19 -28.10
C ILE A 25 19.88 -46.72 -27.01
N VAL A 26 19.98 -48.00 -26.64
CA VAL A 26 19.20 -48.55 -25.52
C VAL A 26 19.60 -47.91 -24.20
N LEU A 27 20.89 -47.63 -23.96
CA LEU A 27 21.34 -46.94 -22.76
C LEU A 27 20.88 -45.48 -22.72
N ILE A 28 20.86 -44.77 -23.85
CA ILE A 28 20.34 -43.38 -23.95
C ILE A 28 18.83 -43.35 -23.75
N LEU A 29 18.09 -44.34 -24.27
CA LEU A 29 16.65 -44.46 -24.05
C LEU A 29 16.31 -44.88 -22.62
N LEU A 30 17.12 -45.76 -22.01
CA LEU A 30 17.00 -46.11 -20.58
C LEU A 30 17.38 -44.94 -19.67
N PHE A 31 18.39 -44.15 -20.04
CA PHE A 31 18.79 -42.95 -19.30
C PHE A 31 17.76 -41.83 -19.49
N GLY A 32 17.15 -41.70 -20.67
CA GLY A 32 16.01 -40.81 -20.91
C GLY A 32 14.74 -41.25 -20.17
N MET A 33 14.51 -42.56 -20.00
CA MET A 33 13.42 -43.09 -19.15
C MET A 33 13.72 -43.00 -17.64
N LEU A 34 15.00 -43.05 -17.24
CA LEU A 34 15.41 -42.83 -15.84
C LEU A 34 15.37 -41.35 -15.47
N MET A 35 15.70 -40.43 -16.38
CA MET A 35 15.53 -38.99 -16.19
C MET A 35 14.07 -38.53 -16.26
N ALA A 36 13.21 -39.27 -16.94
CA ALA A 36 11.76 -39.05 -16.90
C ALA A 36 11.10 -39.57 -15.60
N ASN A 37 11.85 -40.27 -14.75
CA ASN A 37 11.44 -40.77 -13.43
C ASN A 37 12.36 -40.25 -12.31
N ALA A 38 13.13 -39.18 -12.57
CA ALA A 38 13.54 -38.35 -11.45
C ALA A 38 12.25 -37.68 -11.01
N ASP A 39 11.62 -38.22 -9.96
CA ASP A 39 10.65 -37.48 -9.15
C ASP A 39 11.39 -36.20 -8.73
N MET A 40 11.25 -35.13 -9.52
CA MET A 40 11.24 -33.81 -8.91
C MET A 40 10.10 -33.90 -7.93
N ASP A 41 10.40 -33.90 -6.63
CA ASP A 41 9.41 -33.70 -5.59
C ASP A 41 8.72 -32.36 -5.89
N LEU A 42 7.64 -32.43 -6.68
CA LEU A 42 6.82 -31.28 -6.97
C LEU A 42 6.25 -30.80 -5.64
N PRO A 43 6.17 -29.48 -5.44
CA PRO A 43 5.72 -28.95 -4.16
C PRO A 43 4.36 -29.51 -3.75
N GLU A 44 4.19 -29.71 -2.44
CA GLU A 44 2.95 -30.26 -1.90
C GLU A 44 1.77 -29.32 -2.20
N ASN A 45 0.75 -29.87 -2.85
CA ASN A 45 -0.51 -29.16 -3.11
C ASN A 45 -1.47 -29.37 -1.94
N PHE A 46 -1.74 -28.31 -1.20
CA PHE A 46 -2.75 -28.29 -0.15
C PHE A 46 -4.10 -27.93 -0.74
N ASN A 47 -5.01 -28.91 -0.83
CA ASN A 47 -6.37 -28.67 -1.32
C ASN A 47 -7.10 -27.68 -0.39
N VAL A 48 -7.70 -26.65 -0.99
CA VAL A 48 -8.49 -25.63 -0.29
C VAL A 48 -9.98 -25.91 -0.45
N VAL A 49 -10.45 -25.89 -1.69
CA VAL A 49 -11.88 -26.00 -2.05
C VAL A 49 -12.03 -26.38 -3.52
N THR A 50 -13.20 -26.85 -3.91
CA THR A 50 -13.58 -27.01 -5.32
C THR A 50 -13.62 -25.65 -6.02
N ALA A 51 -12.98 -25.55 -7.19
CA ALA A 51 -12.92 -24.31 -7.96
C ALA A 51 -14.29 -23.87 -8.49
N GLU A 52 -15.22 -24.82 -8.69
CA GLU A 52 -16.58 -24.52 -9.11
C GLU A 52 -17.24 -23.50 -8.15
N ASN A 53 -17.50 -22.31 -8.71
CA ASN A 53 -18.13 -21.13 -8.08
C ASN A 53 -17.27 -20.32 -7.10
N HIS A 54 -15.97 -20.56 -6.95
CA HIS A 54 -15.12 -19.71 -6.11
C HIS A 54 -14.25 -18.79 -6.98
N THR A 55 -14.29 -17.49 -6.72
CA THR A 55 -13.40 -16.50 -7.33
C THR A 55 -12.40 -15.96 -6.31
N LEU A 56 -11.15 -15.79 -6.72
CA LEU A 56 -10.12 -15.17 -5.87
C LEU A 56 -10.44 -13.69 -5.66
N VAL A 57 -10.51 -13.28 -4.38
CA VAL A 57 -10.63 -11.87 -3.97
C VAL A 57 -9.27 -11.34 -3.55
N LEU A 58 -8.54 -12.10 -2.72
CA LEU A 58 -7.21 -11.75 -2.24
C LEU A 58 -6.38 -13.01 -2.00
N LEU A 59 -5.14 -13.01 -2.49
CA LEU A 59 -4.06 -13.85 -2.00
C LEU A 59 -2.93 -12.93 -1.59
N SER A 60 -2.50 -13.03 -0.34
CA SER A 60 -1.49 -12.10 0.18
C SER A 60 -0.64 -12.73 1.26
N GLU A 61 0.61 -12.29 1.38
CA GLU A 61 1.56 -12.78 2.36
C GLU A 61 2.10 -11.62 3.20
N SER A 62 2.12 -11.80 4.52
CA SER A 62 2.67 -10.83 5.45
C SER A 62 3.19 -11.53 6.71
N ASN A 63 4.41 -11.22 7.13
CA ASN A 63 5.05 -11.81 8.32
C ASN A 63 5.04 -13.37 8.33
N GLY A 64 5.10 -14.00 7.16
CA GLY A 64 5.03 -15.46 6.98
C GLY A 64 3.61 -16.05 7.00
N ASP A 65 2.59 -15.23 7.29
CA ASP A 65 1.19 -15.62 7.23
C ASP A 65 0.63 -15.36 5.84
N ILE A 66 -0.06 -16.37 5.29
CA ILE A 66 -0.70 -16.34 3.98
C ILE A 66 -2.21 -16.21 4.18
N PHE A 67 -2.74 -15.05 3.79
CA PHE A 67 -4.17 -14.77 3.79
C PHE A 67 -4.75 -15.09 2.42
N LEU A 68 -5.84 -15.87 2.44
CA LEU A 68 -6.61 -16.23 1.25
C LEU A 68 -8.06 -15.84 1.47
N VAL A 69 -8.64 -15.09 0.53
CA VAL A 69 -10.05 -14.72 0.49
C VAL A 69 -10.64 -15.16 -0.84
N LEU A 70 -11.65 -16.01 -0.78
CA LEU A 70 -12.43 -16.51 -1.92
C LEU A 70 -13.88 -16.06 -1.79
N ASP A 71 -14.52 -15.70 -2.89
CA ASP A 71 -15.96 -15.39 -2.95
C ASP A 71 -16.71 -16.51 -3.66
N ASP A 72 -17.76 -17.05 -3.03
CA ASP A 72 -18.63 -18.07 -3.64
C ASP A 72 -19.91 -17.51 -4.29
N GLY A 73 -20.06 -16.17 -4.29
CA GLY A 73 -21.22 -15.43 -4.78
C GLY A 73 -22.31 -15.18 -3.71
N GLU A 74 -22.25 -15.87 -2.57
CA GLU A 74 -23.13 -15.64 -1.41
C GLU A 74 -22.34 -15.20 -0.15
N GLN A 75 -21.15 -15.76 0.05
CA GLN A 75 -20.29 -15.59 1.21
C GLN A 75 -18.82 -15.53 0.81
N TRP A 76 -18.02 -14.88 1.65
CA TRP A 76 -16.57 -14.97 1.53
C TRP A 76 -16.05 -16.10 2.41
N HIS A 77 -15.04 -16.80 1.91
CA HIS A 77 -14.30 -17.84 2.60
C HIS A 77 -12.88 -17.33 2.83
N VAL A 78 -12.49 -17.24 4.10
CA VAL A 78 -11.18 -16.72 4.51
C VAL A 78 -10.33 -17.80 5.15
N SER A 79 -9.04 -17.80 4.87
CA SER A 79 -8.05 -18.62 5.57
C SER A 79 -6.78 -17.83 5.83
N CYS A 80 -6.08 -18.21 6.89
CA CYS A 80 -4.76 -17.74 7.24
C CYS A 80 -3.92 -18.98 7.52
N SER A 81 -2.77 -19.11 6.88
CA SER A 81 -1.92 -20.29 6.99
C SER A 81 -0.45 -19.89 7.01
N ASN A 82 0.34 -20.58 7.82
CA ASN A 82 1.78 -20.35 7.90
C ASN A 82 2.50 -21.66 7.56
N PHE A 83 3.14 -21.69 6.40
CA PHE A 83 3.80 -22.90 5.89
C PHE A 83 5.26 -23.02 6.37
N SER A 84 5.79 -22.00 7.06
CA SER A 84 7.17 -22.01 7.59
C SER A 84 7.33 -22.89 8.84
N ASP A 85 6.24 -23.16 9.56
CA ASP A 85 6.22 -23.92 10.81
C ASP A 85 6.26 -25.46 10.61
N GLY A 86 6.33 -25.94 9.37
CA GLY A 86 6.28 -27.38 9.08
C GLY A 86 4.92 -28.02 9.43
N GLN A 87 3.86 -27.22 9.49
CA GLN A 87 2.50 -27.73 9.56
C GLN A 87 2.10 -28.28 8.19
N ASN A 88 1.74 -29.56 8.14
CA ASN A 88 1.26 -30.25 6.94
C ASN A 88 -0.26 -30.17 6.79
N GLU A 89 -0.92 -29.25 7.49
CA GLU A 89 -2.38 -29.06 7.39
C GLU A 89 -2.67 -27.92 6.41
N GLY A 90 -3.52 -28.20 5.41
CA GLY A 90 -3.90 -27.21 4.40
C GLY A 90 -4.79 -26.09 4.96
N PRO A 91 -5.08 -25.07 4.13
CA PRO A 91 -5.87 -23.91 4.53
C PRO A 91 -7.27 -24.31 5.05
N VAL A 92 -7.64 -23.82 6.22
CA VAL A 92 -8.97 -24.06 6.80
C VAL A 92 -9.85 -22.83 6.58
N LEU A 93 -10.83 -22.97 5.69
CA LEU A 93 -11.76 -21.89 5.36
C LEU A 93 -12.76 -21.61 6.50
N LYS A 94 -12.81 -20.35 6.93
CA LYS A 94 -13.89 -19.78 7.74
C LYS A 94 -14.82 -18.97 6.84
N ARG A 95 -16.12 -19.13 7.03
CA ARG A 95 -17.13 -18.37 6.28
C ARG A 95 -17.46 -17.07 6.97
N ILE A 96 -17.49 -16.00 6.19
CA ILE A 96 -17.83 -14.66 6.64
C ILE A 96 -18.83 -14.04 5.65
N ARG A 97 -19.56 -13.02 6.11
CA ARG A 97 -20.37 -12.22 5.18
C ARG A 97 -19.45 -11.50 4.18
N PRO A 98 -19.90 -11.22 2.95
CA PRO A 98 -19.12 -10.41 2.02
C PRO A 98 -18.97 -8.97 2.55
N PHE A 99 -17.84 -8.36 2.21
CA PHE A 99 -17.55 -6.95 2.40
C PHE A 99 -17.43 -6.28 1.03
N GLU A 100 -17.29 -4.96 1.01
CA GLU A 100 -17.16 -4.23 -0.25
C GLU A 100 -15.76 -4.40 -0.86
N LYS A 101 -14.73 -4.24 -0.03
CA LYS A 101 -13.34 -4.31 -0.47
C LYS A 101 -12.47 -4.91 0.62
N VAL A 102 -11.45 -5.66 0.21
CA VAL A 102 -10.41 -6.18 1.10
C VAL A 102 -9.08 -5.50 0.80
N PHE A 103 -8.32 -5.21 1.84
CA PHE A 103 -7.01 -4.58 1.77
C PHE A 103 -6.00 -5.45 2.50
N GLN A 104 -4.80 -5.53 1.95
CA GLN A 104 -3.68 -6.11 2.66
C GLN A 104 -3.10 -5.07 3.64
N LEU A 105 -2.93 -5.48 4.89
CA LEU A 105 -2.25 -4.70 5.93
C LEU A 105 -1.06 -5.52 6.46
N ASN A 106 -0.18 -4.88 7.23
CA ASN A 106 0.99 -5.55 7.81
C ASN A 106 0.55 -6.57 8.89
N GLY A 107 0.64 -7.87 8.55
CA GLY A 107 0.24 -9.00 9.39
C GLY A 107 -1.27 -9.20 9.52
N GLU A 108 -2.09 -8.46 8.76
CA GLU A 108 -3.55 -8.42 8.91
C GLU A 108 -4.23 -8.20 7.55
N ILE A 109 -5.54 -8.43 7.48
CA ILE A 109 -6.38 -7.98 6.37
C ILE A 109 -7.41 -6.96 6.86
N GLY A 110 -7.61 -5.92 6.06
CA GLY A 110 -8.64 -4.90 6.28
C GLY A 110 -9.88 -5.20 5.45
N LEU A 111 -11.04 -5.27 6.11
CA LEU A 111 -12.35 -5.48 5.49
C LEU A 111 -13.13 -4.18 5.53
N ALA A 112 -13.31 -3.55 4.38
CA ALA A 112 -13.93 -2.24 4.28
C ALA A 112 -15.38 -2.32 3.78
N GLU A 113 -16.21 -1.42 4.29
CA GLU A 113 -17.61 -1.29 3.91
C GLU A 113 -18.05 0.18 3.98
N ARG A 114 -18.77 0.63 2.95
CA ARG A 114 -19.51 1.89 3.01
C ARG A 114 -20.81 1.70 3.79
N ILE A 115 -21.00 2.56 4.78
CA ILE A 115 -22.21 2.65 5.61
C ILE A 115 -22.74 4.08 5.43
N ASP A 116 -24.05 4.32 5.47
CA ASP A 116 -24.64 5.66 5.23
C ASP A 116 -23.84 6.82 5.88
N GLY A 117 -23.07 7.56 5.06
CA GLY A 117 -22.24 8.71 5.46
C GLY A 117 -20.88 8.38 6.10
N CYS A 118 -20.45 7.12 6.09
CA CYS A 118 -19.20 6.64 6.69
C CYS A 118 -18.53 5.53 5.87
N VAL A 119 -17.25 5.32 6.15
CA VAL A 119 -16.52 4.11 5.78
C VAL A 119 -16.09 3.40 7.05
N ALA A 120 -16.37 2.10 7.16
CA ALA A 120 -15.89 1.26 8.24
C ALA A 120 -14.77 0.35 7.75
N LEU A 121 -13.74 0.15 8.57
CA LEU A 121 -12.64 -0.78 8.35
C LEU A 121 -12.56 -1.75 9.53
N ALA A 122 -12.99 -2.99 9.34
CA ALA A 122 -12.75 -4.07 10.30
C ALA A 122 -11.37 -4.69 10.01
N VAL A 123 -10.54 -4.84 11.05
CA VAL A 123 -9.16 -5.34 10.89
C VAL A 123 -9.06 -6.73 11.49
N MET A 124 -8.58 -7.67 10.68
CA MET A 124 -8.56 -9.09 11.02
C MET A 124 -7.15 -9.65 10.92
N GLY A 125 -6.58 -10.05 12.06
CA GLY A 125 -5.31 -10.77 12.11
C GLY A 125 -5.45 -12.28 11.88
N PRO A 126 -4.37 -13.06 12.12
CA PRO A 126 -4.27 -14.48 11.81
C PRO A 126 -5.33 -15.38 12.47
N GLU A 127 -5.90 -14.94 13.60
CA GLU A 127 -6.96 -15.66 14.31
C GLU A 127 -8.30 -15.68 13.57
N LEU A 128 -8.48 -14.79 12.57
CA LEU A 128 -9.69 -14.68 11.76
C LEU A 128 -10.99 -14.56 12.57
N ASP A 129 -10.98 -13.73 13.62
CA ASP A 129 -12.16 -13.43 14.44
C ASP A 129 -12.88 -12.18 13.92
N VAL A 130 -13.88 -12.39 13.07
CA VAL A 130 -14.70 -11.31 12.49
C VAL A 130 -15.41 -10.50 13.57
N GLY A 131 -15.94 -11.16 14.60
CA GLY A 131 -16.73 -10.47 15.62
C GLY A 131 -15.85 -9.50 16.43
N GLN A 132 -14.61 -9.90 16.72
CA GLN A 132 -13.62 -9.04 17.35
C GLN A 132 -13.13 -7.93 16.40
N ALA A 133 -12.92 -8.25 15.12
CA ALA A 133 -12.50 -7.30 14.09
C ALA A 133 -13.52 -6.17 13.88
N GLU A 134 -14.82 -6.50 13.81
CA GLU A 134 -15.90 -5.51 13.67
C GLU A 134 -16.06 -4.65 14.93
N GLN A 135 -15.87 -5.22 16.12
CA GLN A 135 -15.95 -4.46 17.38
C GLN A 135 -14.82 -3.45 17.56
N ASN A 136 -13.63 -3.77 17.04
CA ASN A 136 -12.44 -2.92 17.15
C ASN A 136 -12.17 -2.12 15.86
N GLY A 137 -13.09 -2.18 14.90
CA GLY A 137 -12.92 -1.55 13.59
C GLY A 137 -12.78 -0.03 13.68
N GLN A 138 -12.11 0.53 12.67
CA GLN A 138 -12.00 1.97 12.50
C GLN A 138 -13.22 2.49 11.74
N THR A 139 -13.70 3.68 12.09
CA THR A 139 -14.78 4.36 11.37
C THR A 139 -14.31 5.72 10.93
N TYR A 140 -14.63 6.09 9.70
CA TYR A 140 -14.29 7.36 9.07
C TYR A 140 -15.58 8.01 8.60
N PHE A 141 -15.79 9.28 8.95
CA PHE A 141 -16.97 10.02 8.52
C PHE A 141 -16.75 10.67 7.16
N VAL A 142 -16.70 9.82 6.14
CA VAL A 142 -16.51 10.22 4.75
C VAL A 142 -17.65 9.62 3.93
N GLU A 143 -18.31 10.47 3.14
CA GLU A 143 -19.30 10.05 2.15
C GLU A 143 -18.56 9.78 0.85
N LEU A 144 -18.40 8.50 0.51
CA LEU A 144 -17.76 8.06 -0.73
C LEU A 144 -18.79 7.89 -1.85
N ALA A 145 -18.55 8.51 -3.00
CA ALA A 145 -19.26 8.25 -4.24
C ALA A 145 -18.84 6.90 -4.85
N ASP A 146 -19.65 6.37 -5.78
CA ASP A 146 -19.39 5.08 -6.43
C ASP A 146 -18.08 5.06 -7.23
N ASP A 147 -17.66 6.21 -7.75
CA ASP A 147 -16.46 6.43 -8.56
C ASP A 147 -15.24 6.91 -7.75
N ASP A 148 -15.37 7.09 -6.43
CA ASP A 148 -14.24 7.47 -5.58
C ASP A 148 -13.22 6.33 -5.45
N LEU A 149 -11.94 6.67 -5.60
CA LEU A 149 -10.85 5.78 -5.28
C LEU A 149 -10.51 5.90 -3.80
N TYR A 150 -10.29 4.77 -3.12
CA TYR A 150 -9.84 4.79 -1.73
C TYR A 150 -8.98 3.58 -1.36
N THR A 151 -8.06 3.83 -0.42
CA THR A 151 -7.16 2.83 0.15
C THR A 151 -6.90 3.12 1.63
N PHE A 152 -6.44 2.09 2.34
CA PHE A 152 -5.98 2.20 3.72
C PHE A 152 -4.48 1.93 3.83
N THR A 153 -3.79 2.64 4.72
CA THR A 153 -2.43 2.29 5.14
C THR A 153 -2.45 1.39 6.38
N ASN A 154 -1.31 0.79 6.72
CA ASN A 154 -1.18 -0.02 7.96
C ASN A 154 -1.38 0.76 9.24
N ASP A 155 -1.13 2.07 9.21
CA ASP A 155 -1.40 2.96 10.35
C ASP A 155 -2.86 3.42 10.36
N TYR A 156 -3.72 2.76 9.58
CA TYR A 156 -5.15 3.02 9.44
C TYR A 156 -5.45 4.46 8.98
N LEU A 157 -4.63 5.01 8.09
CA LEU A 157 -5.00 6.23 7.38
C LEU A 157 -5.88 5.85 6.19
N LEU A 158 -7.01 6.53 6.05
CA LEU A 158 -7.87 6.43 4.87
C LEU A 158 -7.44 7.51 3.87
N CYS A 159 -6.99 7.11 2.68
CA CYS A 159 -6.74 8.03 1.58
C CYS A 159 -7.91 7.93 0.60
N VAL A 160 -8.46 9.08 0.20
CA VAL A 160 -9.59 9.17 -0.73
C VAL A 160 -9.22 10.09 -1.88
N GLY A 161 -9.28 9.58 -3.11
CA GLY A 161 -9.22 10.35 -4.35
C GLY A 161 -10.63 10.51 -4.91
N PRO A 162 -11.28 11.68 -4.76
CA PRO A 162 -12.66 11.88 -5.20
C PRO A 162 -12.83 11.78 -6.72
N GLY A 163 -13.87 11.09 -7.18
CA GLY A 163 -14.21 10.93 -8.60
C GLY A 163 -14.71 12.23 -9.28
N ASP A 164 -15.09 13.24 -8.49
CA ASP A 164 -15.47 14.56 -8.99
C ASP A 164 -14.29 15.47 -9.37
N GLY A 165 -13.05 14.94 -9.29
CA GLY A 165 -11.81 15.65 -9.63
C GLY A 165 -11.25 16.51 -8.49
N SER A 166 -11.92 16.53 -7.33
CA SER A 166 -11.45 17.25 -6.15
C SER A 166 -10.13 16.68 -5.61
N ALA A 167 -9.51 17.42 -4.69
CA ALA A 167 -8.23 17.05 -4.11
C ALA A 167 -8.29 15.73 -3.32
N LEU A 168 -7.25 14.90 -3.48
CA LEU A 168 -7.03 13.74 -2.64
C LEU A 168 -6.92 14.17 -1.19
N THR A 169 -7.65 13.49 -0.30
CA THR A 169 -7.67 13.79 1.13
C THR A 169 -7.22 12.57 1.95
N ILE A 170 -6.36 12.82 2.95
CA ILE A 170 -5.84 11.82 3.88
C ILE A 170 -6.55 12.01 5.23
N TYR A 171 -7.32 11.01 5.65
CA TYR A 171 -8.07 10.99 6.89
C TYR A 171 -7.35 10.12 7.94
N GLY A 172 -7.19 10.66 9.14
CA GLY A 172 -6.85 9.86 10.32
C GLY A 172 -8.04 9.04 10.81
N THR A 173 -7.79 8.15 11.77
CA THR A 173 -8.87 7.43 12.48
C THR A 173 -9.79 8.41 13.24
N MET A 174 -10.98 7.97 13.62
CA MET A 174 -11.90 8.78 14.44
C MET A 174 -11.28 9.31 15.74
N PHE A 175 -10.23 8.67 16.28
CA PHE A 175 -9.55 9.11 17.49
C PHE A 175 -8.33 9.98 17.22
N ASP A 176 -7.93 10.11 15.97
CA ASP A 176 -6.82 10.96 15.56
C ASP A 176 -7.19 12.44 15.83
N PRO A 177 -6.39 13.16 16.64
CA PRO A 177 -6.63 14.56 16.90
C PRO A 177 -6.33 15.45 15.68
N ASP A 178 -5.53 14.97 14.73
CA ASP A 178 -5.09 15.79 13.60
C ASP A 178 -6.12 15.77 12.46
N PRO A 179 -6.57 16.94 11.99
CA PRO A 179 -7.62 17.06 10.98
C PRO A 179 -7.18 16.47 9.64
N PRO A 180 -8.11 16.04 8.76
CA PRO A 180 -7.76 15.50 7.45
C PRO A 180 -6.84 16.42 6.64
N ILE A 181 -5.92 15.85 5.88
CA ILE A 181 -4.97 16.58 5.04
C ILE A 181 -5.50 16.59 3.61
N GLU A 182 -5.92 17.75 3.12
CA GLU A 182 -6.24 17.98 1.72
C GLU A 182 -4.94 18.27 0.95
N THR A 183 -4.64 17.46 -0.07
CA THR A 183 -3.42 17.56 -0.88
C THR A 183 -3.61 18.51 -2.07
N ASP A 184 -2.57 18.70 -2.88
CA ASP A 184 -2.71 19.40 -4.18
C ASP A 184 -2.95 18.44 -5.36
N ILE A 185 -3.03 17.13 -5.10
CA ILE A 185 -3.25 16.09 -6.11
C ILE A 185 -4.76 16.03 -6.42
N THR A 186 -5.13 16.35 -7.66
CA THR A 186 -6.50 16.33 -8.17
C THR A 186 -6.62 15.31 -9.29
N ASP A 187 -7.84 15.01 -9.76
CA ASP A 187 -8.06 14.06 -10.88
C ASP A 187 -7.30 12.72 -10.69
N VAL A 188 -7.46 12.08 -9.54
CA VAL A 188 -6.73 10.85 -9.18
C VAL A 188 -7.21 9.68 -10.04
N GLU A 189 -6.29 9.05 -10.77
CA GLU A 189 -6.58 7.92 -11.67
C GLU A 189 -6.19 6.57 -11.06
N PHE A 190 -5.24 6.56 -10.12
CA PHE A 190 -4.83 5.38 -9.37
C PHE A 190 -4.53 5.76 -7.91
N LEU A 191 -4.94 4.91 -6.97
CA LEU A 191 -4.67 5.09 -5.54
C LEU A 191 -4.54 3.73 -4.84
N SER A 192 -3.39 3.47 -4.22
CA SER A 192 -3.14 2.24 -3.46
C SER A 192 -2.07 2.46 -2.40
N ALA A 193 -2.02 1.58 -1.40
CA ALA A 193 -0.98 1.59 -0.37
C ALA A 193 -0.28 0.23 -0.25
N THR A 194 0.93 0.23 0.27
CA THR A 194 1.76 -0.97 0.49
C THR A 194 1.80 -1.39 1.96
N GLN A 195 2.29 -2.61 2.21
CA GLN A 195 2.46 -3.16 3.56
C GLN A 195 3.56 -2.48 4.37
N GLY A 196 4.47 -1.73 3.74
CA GLY A 196 5.44 -0.88 4.41
C GLY A 196 4.93 0.54 4.66
N GLY A 197 3.67 0.82 4.33
CA GLY A 197 3.01 2.11 4.57
C GLY A 197 3.31 3.18 3.52
N TRP A 198 3.82 2.81 2.35
CA TRP A 198 3.85 3.73 1.21
C TRP A 198 2.44 3.92 0.67
N ILE A 199 2.11 5.16 0.32
CA ILE A 199 0.90 5.52 -0.42
C ILE A 199 1.36 5.92 -1.83
N TYR A 200 0.66 5.41 -2.83
CA TYR A 200 0.87 5.74 -4.24
C TYR A 200 -0.41 6.35 -4.80
N ALA A 201 -0.30 7.54 -5.38
CA ALA A 201 -1.38 8.19 -6.11
C ALA A 201 -0.89 8.61 -7.50
N TYR A 202 -1.66 8.33 -8.55
CA TYR A 202 -1.34 8.77 -9.91
C TYR A 202 -2.34 9.82 -10.37
N SER A 203 -1.84 10.88 -10.99
CA SER A 203 -2.64 11.92 -11.62
C SER A 203 -1.88 12.53 -12.78
N ASN A 204 -2.55 12.69 -13.93
CA ASN A 204 -2.07 13.53 -15.03
C ASN A 204 -0.63 13.23 -15.51
N GLY A 205 -0.24 11.95 -15.58
CA GLY A 205 1.10 11.57 -16.04
C GLY A 205 2.17 11.46 -14.94
N MET A 206 1.79 11.75 -13.68
CA MET A 206 2.71 11.79 -12.54
C MET A 206 2.27 10.81 -11.45
N LEU A 207 3.20 9.99 -10.98
CA LEU A 207 3.04 9.14 -9.82
C LEU A 207 3.65 9.83 -8.60
N TYR A 208 2.83 10.00 -7.58
CA TYR A 208 3.18 10.55 -6.28
C TYR A 208 3.31 9.43 -5.26
N ARG A 209 4.35 9.47 -4.43
CA ARG A 209 4.59 8.46 -3.41
C ARG A 209 5.08 9.07 -2.12
N TRP A 210 4.47 8.72 -0.98
CA TRP A 210 4.86 9.21 0.35
C TRP A 210 4.49 8.20 1.45
N LYS A 211 4.86 8.49 2.70
CA LYS A 211 4.48 7.66 3.87
C LYS A 211 3.66 8.44 4.88
N GLY A 212 2.67 7.76 5.46
CA GLY A 212 1.86 8.28 6.55
C GLY A 212 1.21 9.62 6.20
N ARG A 213 1.33 10.59 7.11
CA ARG A 213 0.80 11.95 6.94
C ARG A 213 1.82 12.95 6.38
N ASP A 214 3.06 12.53 6.13
CA ASP A 214 4.14 13.40 5.62
C ASP A 214 4.09 13.54 4.10
N TYR A 215 2.95 14.01 3.60
CA TYR A 215 2.70 14.25 2.18
C TYR A 215 3.69 15.26 1.56
N LEU A 216 4.21 16.21 2.34
CA LEU A 216 5.13 17.24 1.83
C LEU A 216 6.50 16.68 1.43
N SER A 217 6.86 15.51 1.94
CA SER A 217 8.09 14.78 1.59
C SER A 217 7.84 13.71 0.52
N GLN A 218 6.96 14.00 -0.45
CA GLN A 218 6.61 13.07 -1.52
C GLN A 218 7.67 12.98 -2.64
N ASP A 219 7.82 11.77 -3.16
CA ASP A 219 8.48 11.50 -4.43
C ASP A 219 7.50 11.81 -5.58
N GLN A 220 8.01 12.34 -6.69
CA GLN A 220 7.25 12.64 -7.91
C GLN A 220 7.94 11.99 -9.09
N ILE A 221 7.23 11.09 -9.77
CA ILE A 221 7.80 10.19 -10.77
C ILE A 221 6.98 10.27 -12.05
N GLU A 222 7.60 10.70 -13.15
CA GLU A 222 6.97 10.71 -14.48
C GLU A 222 6.96 9.28 -15.03
N CYS A 223 5.78 8.67 -15.17
CA CYS A 223 5.62 7.29 -15.63
C CYS A 223 4.22 7.01 -16.19
N SER A 224 4.03 5.80 -16.72
CA SER A 224 2.72 5.27 -17.08
C SER A 224 1.84 5.06 -15.86
N CYS A 225 0.51 5.09 -16.05
CA CYS A 225 -0.46 4.88 -14.98
C CYS A 225 -0.32 3.45 -14.41
N PRO A 226 -0.16 3.28 -13.09
CA PRO A 226 -0.19 1.96 -12.47
C PRO A 226 -1.57 1.30 -12.59
N GLU A 227 -1.57 -0.01 -12.83
CA GLU A 227 -2.73 -0.88 -12.67
C GLU A 227 -2.79 -1.47 -11.25
N LYS A 228 -1.65 -1.88 -10.70
CA LYS A 228 -1.52 -2.39 -9.32
C LYS A 228 -0.10 -2.27 -8.77
N LEU A 229 0.03 -2.23 -7.45
CA LEU A 229 1.33 -2.30 -6.79
C LEU A 229 1.86 -3.75 -6.74
N ILE A 230 3.18 -3.88 -6.80
CA ILE A 230 3.93 -5.14 -6.69
C ILE A 230 4.98 -4.95 -5.59
N GLY A 231 4.64 -5.37 -4.37
CA GLY A 231 5.50 -5.12 -3.20
C GLY A 231 5.64 -3.62 -2.87
N GLU A 232 6.77 -3.25 -2.26
CA GLU A 232 6.98 -1.89 -1.73
C GLU A 232 7.46 -0.87 -2.77
N ASN A 233 8.23 -1.34 -3.75
CA ASN A 233 8.99 -0.51 -4.69
C ASN A 233 8.76 -0.90 -6.15
N ALA A 234 7.65 -1.55 -6.49
CA ALA A 234 7.29 -1.81 -7.88
C ALA A 234 5.80 -1.69 -8.13
N PHE A 235 5.45 -1.55 -9.40
CA PHE A 235 4.06 -1.57 -9.88
C PHE A 235 3.99 -2.17 -11.28
N LEU A 236 2.84 -2.75 -11.59
CA LEU A 236 2.42 -3.10 -12.95
C LEU A 236 1.69 -1.90 -13.53
N ASP A 237 2.04 -1.44 -14.72
CA ASP A 237 1.29 -0.41 -15.44
C ASP A 237 0.18 -0.99 -16.32
N VAL A 238 -0.70 -0.10 -16.81
CA VAL A 238 -1.82 -0.44 -17.71
C VAL A 238 -1.40 -1.02 -19.07
N ASP A 239 -0.12 -0.92 -19.43
CA ASP A 239 0.45 -1.51 -20.65
C ASP A 239 1.03 -2.92 -20.36
N GLY A 240 0.90 -3.44 -19.14
CA GLY A 240 1.41 -4.74 -18.72
C GLY A 240 2.92 -4.74 -18.45
N THR A 241 3.52 -3.57 -18.22
CA THR A 241 4.94 -3.38 -17.92
C THR A 241 5.19 -3.26 -16.43
N ILE A 242 6.17 -4.02 -15.92
CA ILE A 242 6.60 -3.95 -14.53
C ILE A 242 7.68 -2.88 -14.41
N HIS A 243 7.43 -1.92 -13.52
CA HIS A 243 8.34 -0.82 -13.19
C HIS A 243 8.85 -0.95 -11.76
N VAL A 244 10.11 -0.59 -11.57
CA VAL A 244 10.80 -0.51 -10.29
C VAL A 244 10.98 0.95 -9.91
N VAL A 245 10.53 1.32 -8.73
CA VAL A 245 10.67 2.65 -8.19
C VAL A 245 11.98 2.76 -7.41
N ASP A 246 12.86 3.64 -7.88
CA ASP A 246 14.12 4.01 -7.21
C ASP A 246 14.17 5.54 -7.08
N GLY A 247 13.87 6.02 -5.86
CA GLY A 247 13.67 7.44 -5.58
C GLY A 247 12.63 8.08 -6.51
N ASN A 248 13.03 9.13 -7.22
CA ASN A 248 12.17 9.86 -8.16
C ASN A 248 12.17 9.28 -9.58
N THR A 249 12.46 7.99 -9.74
CA THR A 249 12.47 7.33 -11.05
C THR A 249 11.70 6.01 -11.02
N ALA A 250 11.01 5.72 -12.13
CA ALA A 250 10.41 4.42 -12.41
C ALA A 250 11.18 3.78 -13.57
N ASN A 251 11.94 2.73 -13.27
CA ASN A 251 12.75 2.01 -14.24
C ASN A 251 11.98 0.79 -14.74
N VAL A 252 11.89 0.63 -16.06
CA VAL A 252 11.29 -0.56 -16.67
C VAL A 252 12.15 -1.77 -16.34
N LEU A 253 11.56 -2.80 -15.73
CA LEU A 253 12.22 -4.09 -15.53
C LEU A 253 12.01 -4.98 -16.77
N PHE A 254 10.75 -5.28 -17.08
CA PHE A 254 10.30 -5.97 -18.27
C PHE A 254 8.77 -5.82 -18.38
N GLY A 255 8.21 -6.12 -19.55
CA GLY A 255 6.75 -6.15 -19.74
C GLY A 255 6.25 -7.52 -20.15
N ASP A 256 5.04 -7.56 -20.69
CA ASP A 256 4.46 -8.76 -21.29
C ASP A 256 5.41 -9.29 -22.38
N THR A 257 6.15 -10.34 -22.03
CA THR A 257 7.15 -11.00 -22.86
C THR A 257 6.61 -12.38 -23.22
N GLU A 258 6.94 -12.90 -24.41
CA GLU A 258 6.42 -14.18 -24.86
C GLU A 258 6.65 -15.29 -23.81
N GLY A 259 5.57 -15.70 -23.13
CA GLY A 259 5.56 -16.80 -22.17
C GLY A 259 5.28 -16.40 -20.73
N LEU A 260 5.57 -15.15 -20.32
CA LEU A 260 5.28 -14.67 -18.96
C LEU A 260 3.87 -14.10 -18.85
N ASP A 261 3.28 -14.21 -17.67
CA ASP A 261 1.99 -13.61 -17.31
C ASP A 261 2.23 -12.55 -16.24
N THR A 262 2.47 -11.30 -16.65
CA THR A 262 2.78 -10.19 -15.73
C THR A 262 1.64 -9.86 -14.78
N GLN A 263 0.42 -10.34 -15.05
CA GLN A 263 -0.69 -10.23 -14.10
C GLN A 263 -0.53 -11.16 -12.90
N LYS A 264 0.31 -12.20 -13.00
CA LYS A 264 0.61 -13.13 -11.92
C LYS A 264 2.03 -12.86 -11.40
N CYS A 265 2.17 -11.74 -10.71
CA CYS A 265 3.43 -11.25 -10.19
C CYS A 265 3.35 -10.93 -8.70
N TYR A 266 4.51 -11.01 -8.02
CA TYR A 266 4.67 -10.63 -6.62
C TYR A 266 6.04 -9.98 -6.39
N GLY A 267 6.12 -9.00 -5.50
CA GLY A 267 7.37 -8.26 -5.21
C GLY A 267 7.80 -8.44 -3.76
N THR A 268 9.08 -8.70 -3.56
CA THR A 268 9.75 -8.69 -2.25
C THR A 268 10.62 -7.44 -2.11
N ASP A 269 11.36 -7.33 -1.01
CA ASP A 269 12.34 -6.25 -0.82
C ASP A 269 13.50 -6.29 -1.83
N ASP A 270 13.82 -7.47 -2.39
CA ASP A 270 15.02 -7.72 -3.18
C ASP A 270 14.78 -8.34 -4.57
N SER A 271 13.53 -8.72 -4.88
CA SER A 271 13.21 -9.54 -6.05
C SER A 271 11.77 -9.35 -6.52
N ILE A 272 11.51 -9.74 -7.78
CA ILE A 272 10.16 -9.85 -8.35
C ILE A 272 9.94 -11.27 -8.87
N PHE A 273 8.79 -11.85 -8.54
CA PHE A 273 8.36 -13.16 -8.99
C PHE A 273 7.28 -13.01 -10.04
N VAL A 274 7.32 -13.79 -11.11
CA VAL A 274 6.34 -13.76 -12.20
C VAL A 274 6.07 -15.18 -12.68
N ALA A 275 4.80 -15.53 -12.82
CA ALA A 275 4.40 -16.83 -13.36
C ALA A 275 4.50 -16.84 -14.90
N ASP A 276 4.80 -18.00 -15.46
CA ASP A 276 4.68 -18.25 -16.90
C ASP A 276 3.40 -19.01 -17.24
N THR A 277 3.11 -19.08 -18.54
CA THR A 277 1.96 -19.82 -19.09
C THR A 277 2.15 -21.35 -19.10
N SER A 278 3.33 -21.84 -18.69
CA SER A 278 3.71 -23.25 -18.67
C SER A 278 3.69 -23.87 -17.26
N GLY A 279 3.34 -23.10 -16.23
CA GLY A 279 3.28 -23.57 -14.84
C GLY A 279 4.57 -23.37 -14.05
N ASN A 280 5.43 -22.44 -14.45
CA ASN A 280 6.62 -22.06 -13.69
C ASN A 280 6.45 -20.69 -13.03
N VAL A 281 7.15 -20.48 -11.92
CA VAL A 281 7.37 -19.18 -11.31
C VAL A 281 8.84 -18.81 -11.48
N HIS A 282 9.09 -17.68 -12.10
CA HIS A 282 10.41 -17.11 -12.32
C HIS A 282 10.69 -16.05 -11.25
N LYS A 283 11.92 -16.01 -10.76
CA LYS A 283 12.43 -15.00 -9.83
C LYS A 283 13.46 -14.13 -10.55
N TYR A 284 13.23 -12.83 -10.54
CA TYR A 284 14.11 -11.81 -11.09
C TYR A 284 14.69 -10.94 -9.98
N ASP A 285 15.94 -10.55 -10.11
CA ASP A 285 16.51 -9.45 -9.33
C ASP A 285 16.04 -8.09 -9.86
N TRP A 286 16.28 -7.01 -9.11
CA TRP A 286 15.92 -5.64 -9.50
C TRP A 286 16.65 -5.12 -10.74
N ASP A 287 17.70 -5.81 -11.21
CA ASP A 287 18.40 -5.52 -12.47
C ASP A 287 17.76 -6.26 -13.67
N GLY A 288 16.73 -7.08 -13.43
CA GLY A 288 15.98 -7.82 -14.46
C GLY A 288 16.64 -9.14 -14.86
N ASN A 289 17.63 -9.62 -14.11
CA ASN A 289 18.23 -10.92 -14.36
C ASN A 289 17.41 -12.02 -13.69
N GLU A 290 17.13 -13.10 -14.41
CA GLU A 290 16.54 -14.30 -13.83
C GLU A 290 17.55 -14.96 -12.89
N VAL A 291 17.18 -15.10 -11.61
CA VAL A 291 18.01 -15.68 -10.56
C VAL A 291 17.42 -16.96 -9.97
N GLY A 292 16.19 -17.32 -10.35
CA GLY A 292 15.62 -18.61 -9.98
C GLY A 292 14.40 -18.97 -10.81
N ILE A 293 14.11 -20.26 -10.88
CA ILE A 293 12.88 -20.80 -11.44
C ILE A 293 12.36 -21.92 -10.55
N SER A 294 11.04 -22.05 -10.45
CA SER A 294 10.38 -23.17 -9.78
C SER A 294 9.20 -23.66 -10.61
N ALA A 295 9.08 -24.97 -10.77
CA ALA A 295 7.96 -25.59 -11.48
C ALA A 295 6.85 -25.93 -10.50
N ILE A 296 5.61 -25.58 -10.84
CA ILE A 296 4.42 -25.83 -10.02
C ILE A 296 3.45 -26.71 -10.81
N SER A 297 2.82 -27.64 -10.10
CA SER A 297 1.78 -28.49 -10.69
C SER A 297 0.42 -27.80 -10.65
N GLY A 298 -0.10 -27.43 -11.82
CA GLY A 298 -1.44 -26.84 -11.96
C GLY A 298 -1.43 -25.56 -12.81
N GLU A 299 -2.61 -25.00 -13.03
CA GLU A 299 -2.74 -23.65 -13.60
C GLU A 299 -2.54 -22.61 -12.50
N ILE A 300 -1.52 -21.75 -12.64
CA ILE A 300 -1.24 -20.69 -11.67
C ILE A 300 -2.30 -19.59 -11.81
N LEU A 301 -2.95 -19.24 -10.71
CA LEU A 301 -3.96 -18.19 -10.63
C LEU A 301 -3.43 -16.93 -9.94
N ALA A 302 -2.61 -17.08 -8.90
CA ALA A 302 -1.94 -15.99 -8.20
C ALA A 302 -0.70 -16.53 -7.46
N ILE A 303 0.24 -15.64 -7.13
CA ILE A 303 1.50 -15.99 -6.45
C ILE A 303 1.81 -15.01 -5.31
N THR A 304 2.56 -15.47 -4.30
CA THR A 304 3.15 -14.67 -3.21
C THR A 304 4.67 -14.87 -3.16
N GLY A 305 5.33 -14.60 -2.03
CA GLY A 305 6.72 -14.95 -1.84
C GLY A 305 6.91 -16.47 -1.75
N ASP A 306 6.07 -17.10 -0.94
CA ASP A 306 6.27 -18.49 -0.51
C ASP A 306 5.32 -19.50 -1.19
N CYS A 307 4.25 -19.05 -1.85
CA CYS A 307 3.27 -19.95 -2.44
C CYS A 307 2.58 -19.42 -3.70
N ALA A 308 1.89 -20.32 -4.40
CA ALA A 308 0.95 -20.03 -5.47
C ALA A 308 -0.43 -20.60 -5.14
N LEU A 309 -1.47 -19.87 -5.52
CA LEU A 309 -2.80 -20.46 -5.68
C LEU A 309 -2.87 -21.06 -7.09
N VAL A 310 -3.19 -22.35 -7.15
CA VAL A 310 -3.26 -23.11 -8.41
C VAL A 310 -4.57 -23.85 -8.55
N GLU A 311 -5.02 -24.03 -9.78
CA GLU A 311 -6.10 -24.96 -10.11
C GLU A 311 -5.54 -26.32 -10.55
N VAL A 312 -5.98 -27.39 -9.88
CA VAL A 312 -5.61 -28.78 -10.20
C VAL A 312 -6.87 -29.65 -10.18
N ASP A 313 -7.18 -30.25 -11.33
CA ASP A 313 -8.33 -31.16 -11.50
C ASP A 313 -9.66 -30.57 -10.97
N GLY A 314 -9.89 -29.26 -11.19
CA GLY A 314 -11.09 -28.55 -10.74
C GLY A 314 -11.12 -28.18 -9.26
N ASN A 315 -9.99 -28.29 -8.55
CA ASN A 315 -9.84 -27.84 -7.17
C ASN A 315 -8.83 -26.69 -7.09
N LEU A 316 -9.12 -25.72 -6.23
CA LEU A 316 -8.16 -24.71 -5.82
C LEU A 316 -7.23 -25.31 -4.76
N CYS A 317 -5.93 -25.20 -4.99
CA CYS A 317 -4.89 -25.68 -4.11
C CYS A 317 -3.89 -24.55 -3.83
N VAL A 318 -3.34 -24.51 -2.63
CA VAL A 318 -2.13 -23.74 -2.34
C VAL A 318 -0.93 -24.66 -2.56
N SER A 319 0.01 -24.22 -3.40
CA SER A 319 1.26 -24.93 -3.68
C SER A 319 2.41 -24.06 -3.21
N THR A 320 3.27 -24.58 -2.33
CA THR A 320 4.50 -23.87 -1.97
C THR A 320 5.51 -23.96 -3.12
N TYR A 321 6.60 -23.20 -3.11
CA TYR A 321 7.67 -23.45 -4.06
C TYR A 321 9.02 -23.03 -3.52
N GLN A 322 10.07 -23.61 -4.09
CA GLN A 322 11.45 -23.23 -3.82
C GLN A 322 12.16 -23.00 -5.13
N PHE A 323 12.96 -21.95 -5.18
CA PHE A 323 13.73 -21.61 -6.36
C PHE A 323 15.02 -22.43 -6.40
N VAL A 324 15.28 -23.03 -7.57
CA VAL A 324 16.60 -23.56 -7.90
C VAL A 324 17.40 -22.43 -8.53
N ASP A 325 18.62 -22.16 -8.03
CA ASP A 325 19.48 -21.11 -8.58
C ASP A 325 19.80 -21.42 -10.06
N SER A 326 19.40 -20.53 -10.95
CA SER A 326 19.54 -20.69 -12.40
C SER A 326 21.01 -20.75 -12.85
N ARG A 327 21.96 -20.44 -11.96
CA ARG A 327 23.40 -20.34 -12.25
C ARG A 327 24.20 -21.62 -12.00
N GLU A 328 23.63 -22.65 -11.36
CA GLU A 328 24.35 -23.90 -11.13
C GLU A 328 24.04 -24.96 -12.21
N PRO A 329 25.05 -25.46 -12.96
CA PRO A 329 24.85 -26.63 -13.81
C PRO A 329 24.47 -27.84 -12.95
N PRO A 330 23.65 -28.78 -13.45
CA PRO A 330 23.11 -29.87 -12.65
C PRO A 330 24.25 -30.63 -11.96
N GLU A 331 24.21 -30.64 -10.63
CA GLU A 331 25.23 -31.28 -9.81
C GLU A 331 25.24 -32.78 -10.16
N SER A 332 26.34 -33.25 -10.74
CA SER A 332 26.50 -34.65 -11.09
C SER A 332 26.58 -35.46 -9.80
N THR A 333 25.52 -36.21 -9.49
CA THR A 333 25.43 -37.14 -8.37
C THR A 333 26.66 -38.05 -8.36
N PRO A 334 27.51 -38.05 -7.32
CA PRO A 334 28.62 -39.00 -7.22
C PRO A 334 28.05 -40.40 -6.99
N PRO A 335 28.55 -41.45 -7.66
CA PRO A 335 28.06 -42.80 -7.42
C PRO A 335 28.44 -43.25 -6.01
N GLU A 336 27.47 -43.82 -5.30
CA GLU A 336 27.64 -44.52 -4.03
C GLU A 336 28.88 -45.41 -4.07
N HIS A 337 29.81 -45.18 -3.14
CA HIS A 337 30.88 -46.13 -2.86
C HIS A 337 30.82 -46.51 -1.38
N GLU A 338 30.57 -47.79 -1.15
CA GLU A 338 30.50 -48.39 0.18
C GLU A 338 31.73 -48.10 1.04
N GLY A 339 31.45 -47.77 2.32
CA GLY A 339 32.20 -47.93 3.58
C GLY A 339 33.74 -47.93 3.60
N PRO A 340 34.34 -47.35 4.67
CA PRO A 340 34.40 -48.14 5.91
C PRO A 340 34.26 -47.36 7.24
N THR A 341 33.59 -48.06 8.18
CA THR A 341 33.83 -48.20 9.65
C THR A 341 33.99 -46.95 10.55
N PRO A 342 33.23 -46.85 11.67
CA PRO A 342 33.32 -45.72 12.60
C PRO A 342 34.57 -45.78 13.49
N VAL A 343 35.20 -44.62 13.70
CA VAL A 343 36.27 -44.37 14.67
C VAL A 343 35.70 -43.44 15.76
N PRO A 344 35.99 -43.68 17.06
CA PRO A 344 35.15 -43.18 18.15
C PRO A 344 35.28 -41.68 18.41
N GLU A 345 34.19 -41.14 18.99
CA GLU A 345 34.02 -39.80 19.54
C GLU A 345 35.28 -39.29 20.27
N ASN A 346 35.75 -38.11 19.85
CA ASN A 346 36.50 -37.23 20.72
C ASN A 346 35.55 -36.13 21.19
N THR A 347 35.29 -36.14 22.49
CA THR A 347 34.64 -35.10 23.27
C THR A 347 35.30 -33.72 23.01
N PRO A 348 34.54 -32.66 22.68
CA PRO A 348 35.07 -31.30 22.75
C PRO A 348 35.15 -30.83 24.20
N GLU A 349 36.31 -30.29 24.59
CA GLU A 349 36.52 -29.51 25.81
C GLU A 349 35.66 -28.23 25.82
N PRO A 350 35.38 -27.65 27.02
CA PRO A 350 34.44 -26.56 27.16
C PRO A 350 34.98 -25.23 26.59
N ASP A 351 34.03 -24.58 25.94
CA ASP A 351 33.89 -23.19 25.50
C ASP A 351 34.78 -22.14 26.21
N GLN A 352 35.57 -21.41 25.42
CA GLN A 352 36.23 -20.19 25.88
C GLN A 352 35.30 -19.00 25.64
N THR A 353 34.86 -18.43 26.76
CA THR A 353 34.07 -17.21 26.83
C THR A 353 34.82 -16.04 26.15
N PRO A 354 34.26 -15.35 25.15
CA PRO A 354 34.90 -14.16 24.59
C PRO A 354 34.88 -13.01 25.60
N LEU A 355 36.01 -12.31 25.73
CA LEU A 355 36.13 -11.07 26.52
C LEU A 355 35.23 -9.97 25.92
N PRO A 356 34.69 -9.07 26.76
CA PRO A 356 33.86 -7.96 26.30
C PRO A 356 34.68 -6.99 25.43
N GLN A 357 34.13 -6.68 24.25
CA GLN A 357 34.65 -5.71 23.31
C GLN A 357 34.41 -4.29 23.85
N GLU A 358 35.44 -3.45 23.82
CA GLU A 358 35.37 -2.08 24.34
C GLU A 358 34.40 -1.20 23.56
N THR A 359 33.59 -0.45 24.30
CA THR A 359 32.63 0.53 23.82
C THR A 359 33.35 1.70 23.13
N PRO A 360 32.99 2.08 21.89
CA PRO A 360 33.55 3.28 21.27
C PRO A 360 33.08 4.54 22.00
N VAL A 361 34.03 5.44 22.27
CA VAL A 361 33.81 6.76 22.87
C VAL A 361 33.05 7.65 21.86
N PRO A 362 32.01 8.40 22.27
CA PRO A 362 31.28 9.27 21.36
C PRO A 362 32.17 10.41 20.85
N SER A 363 32.14 10.60 19.53
CA SER A 363 32.74 11.75 18.84
C SER A 363 32.04 13.05 19.26
N PRO A 364 32.75 14.17 19.42
CA PRO A 364 32.15 15.45 19.75
C PRO A 364 31.21 15.94 18.63
N ASP A 365 30.10 16.53 19.09
CA ASP A 365 29.04 17.19 18.33
C ASP A 365 29.58 18.26 17.36
N PRO A 366 29.15 18.28 16.08
CA PRO A 366 29.45 19.40 15.20
C PRO A 366 28.71 20.65 15.68
N THR A 367 29.46 21.74 15.87
CA THR A 367 28.93 23.09 16.10
C THR A 367 27.96 23.51 14.99
N PRO A 368 26.80 24.11 15.33
CA PRO A 368 25.85 24.59 14.33
C PRO A 368 26.45 25.73 13.51
N ASP A 369 26.31 25.60 12.19
CA ASP A 369 26.64 26.61 11.18
C ASP A 369 25.71 27.84 11.36
N PRO A 370 26.18 29.08 11.14
CA PRO A 370 25.36 30.26 11.34
C PRO A 370 24.25 30.35 10.29
N THR A 371 23.07 30.69 10.78
CA THR A 371 21.84 30.95 10.04
C THR A 371 22.05 32.05 8.98
N PRO A 372 21.67 31.86 7.71
CA PRO A 372 21.69 32.93 6.72
C PRO A 372 20.65 34.01 7.06
N GLU A 373 21.04 35.27 6.93
CA GLU A 373 20.15 36.43 7.03
C GLU A 373 19.10 36.40 5.91
N PRO A 374 17.84 36.80 6.17
CA PRO A 374 16.80 36.84 5.14
C PRO A 374 17.07 37.97 4.15
N ASP A 375 17.18 37.58 2.87
CA ASP A 375 17.20 38.47 1.72
C ASP A 375 15.86 39.22 1.60
N THR A 376 15.94 40.52 1.38
CA THR A 376 14.77 41.41 1.25
C THR A 376 14.34 41.49 -0.20
N GLU A 377 13.50 40.56 -0.64
CA GLU A 377 12.86 40.66 -1.96
C GLU A 377 11.53 41.43 -1.90
N SER A 378 11.54 42.55 -2.63
CA SER A 378 10.54 42.99 -3.60
C SER A 378 9.06 43.01 -3.20
N SER A 379 8.59 44.23 -2.88
CA SER A 379 7.18 44.63 -2.83
C SER A 379 6.40 44.23 -4.11
N PRO A 380 5.26 43.53 -4.01
CA PRO A 380 4.39 43.29 -5.16
C PRO A 380 3.64 44.58 -5.55
N THR A 381 3.55 44.81 -6.86
CA THR A 381 2.78 45.90 -7.47
C THR A 381 1.29 45.56 -7.43
N PRO A 382 0.38 46.49 -7.07
CA PRO A 382 -1.05 46.17 -6.95
C PRO A 382 -1.69 45.84 -8.31
N ILE A 383 -2.37 44.69 -8.35
CA ILE A 383 -3.22 44.19 -9.43
C ILE A 383 -4.53 45.02 -9.46
N PRO A 384 -5.06 45.40 -10.63
CA PRO A 384 -6.32 46.15 -10.74
C PRO A 384 -7.53 45.36 -10.22
N PRO A 385 -8.53 46.01 -9.60
CA PRO A 385 -9.69 45.32 -9.03
C PRO A 385 -10.54 44.63 -10.11
N PRO A 386 -11.02 43.40 -9.86
CA PRO A 386 -11.92 42.70 -10.76
C PRO A 386 -13.29 43.40 -10.85
N LYS A 387 -13.94 43.23 -12.00
CA LYS A 387 -15.21 43.86 -12.35
C LYS A 387 -16.39 43.10 -11.69
N PRO A 388 -17.45 43.76 -11.19
CA PRO A 388 -18.45 43.12 -10.35
C PRO A 388 -19.32 42.11 -11.12
N GLY A 389 -19.14 40.82 -10.82
CA GLY A 389 -20.20 39.82 -10.79
C GLY A 389 -20.61 39.66 -9.33
N GLU A 390 -21.91 39.48 -9.07
CA GLU A 390 -22.52 39.51 -7.73
C GLU A 390 -21.92 38.46 -6.77
N THR A 391 -20.89 38.84 -6.01
CA THR A 391 -20.46 38.11 -4.82
C THR A 391 -21.51 38.35 -3.74
N LEU A 392 -22.11 37.28 -3.22
CA LEU A 392 -22.99 37.34 -2.04
C LEU A 392 -22.16 37.76 -0.81
N ILE A 393 -21.94 39.06 -0.64
CA ILE A 393 -21.40 39.61 0.62
C ILE A 393 -22.56 39.61 1.62
N SER A 394 -22.71 38.55 2.42
CA SER A 394 -23.56 38.63 3.61
C SER A 394 -22.70 38.95 4.83
N TYR A 395 -23.09 40.05 5.46
CA TYR A 395 -22.62 40.51 6.73
C TYR A 395 -23.85 40.67 7.61
N SER A 396 -23.80 40.13 8.83
CA SER A 396 -24.86 40.38 9.81
C SER A 396 -24.27 40.56 11.20
N GLU A 397 -24.95 41.36 12.02
CA GLU A 397 -24.61 41.52 13.42
C GLU A 397 -25.62 40.73 14.26
N ARG A 398 -25.12 40.06 15.31
CA ARG A 398 -25.96 39.35 16.28
C ARG A 398 -25.52 39.66 17.69
N GLU A 399 -26.49 39.62 18.61
CA GLU A 399 -26.22 39.48 20.04
C GLU A 399 -26.28 37.98 20.36
N GLY A 400 -25.20 37.43 20.90
CA GLY A 400 -25.18 36.07 21.47
C GLY A 400 -25.05 36.13 22.99
N PHE A 401 -24.79 35.00 23.62
CA PHE A 401 -24.79 34.89 25.08
C PHE A 401 -23.55 35.52 25.72
N GLU A 402 -22.39 35.40 25.08
CA GLU A 402 -21.09 35.89 25.56
C GLU A 402 -20.69 37.25 24.96
N GLY A 403 -21.43 37.76 23.97
CA GLY A 403 -21.17 39.10 23.43
C GLY A 403 -21.89 39.46 22.13
N ASN A 404 -21.38 40.49 21.46
CA ASN A 404 -21.84 40.92 20.14
C ASN A 404 -20.97 40.27 19.06
N TYR A 405 -21.58 39.83 17.97
CA TYR A 405 -20.94 39.09 16.91
C TYR A 405 -21.15 39.76 15.55
N ALA A 406 -20.15 39.64 14.69
CA ALA A 406 -20.18 40.02 13.29
C ALA A 406 -20.00 38.74 12.45
N LEU A 407 -21.07 38.25 11.85
CA LEU A 407 -21.06 37.05 11.01
C LEU A 407 -20.69 37.44 9.58
N VAL A 408 -19.72 36.73 9.01
CA VAL A 408 -19.22 36.90 7.65
C VAL A 408 -19.09 35.55 6.96
N TYR A 409 -19.05 35.55 5.62
CA TYR A 409 -18.75 34.33 4.86
C TYR A 409 -17.26 34.03 4.79
N ALA A 410 -17.00 32.75 4.54
CA ALA A 410 -15.69 32.19 4.25
C ALA A 410 -15.00 32.99 3.11
N GLY A 411 -13.74 33.36 3.30
CA GLY A 411 -12.93 34.01 2.25
C GLY A 411 -12.91 35.53 2.30
N MET A 412 -13.66 36.14 3.22
CA MET A 412 -13.70 37.60 3.37
C MET A 412 -12.39 38.14 3.97
N HIS A 413 -11.88 39.24 3.42
CA HIS A 413 -10.73 39.95 3.95
C HIS A 413 -11.15 41.11 4.87
N ALA A 414 -10.23 41.52 5.76
CA ALA A 414 -10.39 42.69 6.61
C ALA A 414 -10.63 43.99 5.79
N THR A 415 -10.12 44.06 4.57
CA THR A 415 -10.38 45.16 3.63
C THR A 415 -11.81 45.15 3.10
N ASP A 416 -12.39 43.99 2.83
CA ASP A 416 -13.80 43.87 2.41
C ASP A 416 -14.74 44.38 3.50
N LEU A 417 -14.50 43.99 4.74
CA LEU A 417 -15.31 44.42 5.88
C LEU A 417 -15.26 45.94 6.08
N ARG A 418 -14.09 46.56 5.90
CA ARG A 418 -13.93 48.02 5.94
C ARG A 418 -14.65 48.72 4.80
N ASN A 419 -14.55 48.17 3.60
CA ASN A 419 -15.27 48.70 2.43
C ASN A 419 -16.77 48.65 2.67
N LEU A 420 -17.28 47.56 3.26
CA LEU A 420 -18.69 47.39 3.59
C LEU A 420 -19.18 48.36 4.67
N LYS A 421 -18.34 48.66 5.67
CA LYS A 421 -18.68 49.59 6.77
C LYS A 421 -18.44 51.06 6.44
N SER A 422 -17.82 51.37 5.30
CA SER A 422 -17.61 52.74 4.85
C SER A 422 -18.94 53.52 4.83
N PRO A 423 -18.99 54.76 5.38
CA PRO A 423 -17.87 55.59 5.82
C PRO A 423 -17.44 55.41 7.29
N GLN A 424 -18.01 54.47 8.04
CA GLN A 424 -17.62 54.20 9.42
C GLN A 424 -16.24 53.54 9.44
N ALA A 425 -15.30 54.13 10.18
CA ALA A 425 -14.01 53.50 10.45
C ALA A 425 -14.21 52.37 11.46
N ILE A 426 -13.69 51.18 11.14
CA ILE A 426 -13.67 50.02 12.03
C ILE A 426 -12.22 49.60 12.28
N GLU A 427 -11.93 49.15 13.48
CA GLU A 427 -10.65 48.57 13.87
C GLU A 427 -10.80 47.05 13.97
N ILE A 428 -9.86 46.31 13.36
CA ILE A 428 -9.87 44.85 13.33
C ILE A 428 -8.61 44.35 14.03
N TYR A 429 -8.77 43.38 14.93
CA TYR A 429 -7.70 42.80 15.73
C TYR A 429 -7.72 41.28 15.63
N ASP A 430 -6.54 40.65 15.68
CA ASP A 430 -6.45 39.21 15.86
C ASP A 430 -6.82 38.77 17.30
N LYS A 431 -6.85 37.45 17.54
CA LYS A 431 -7.14 36.85 18.86
C LYS A 431 -6.18 37.32 19.96
N THR A 432 -4.99 37.82 19.61
CA THR A 432 -3.98 38.33 20.56
C THR A 432 -4.14 39.83 20.85
N GLY A 433 -5.03 40.51 20.13
CA GLY A 433 -5.24 41.96 20.23
C GLY A 433 -4.34 42.80 19.33
N LYS A 434 -3.62 42.19 18.37
CA LYS A 434 -2.79 42.93 17.42
C LYS A 434 -3.66 43.47 16.27
N PRO A 435 -3.50 44.75 15.87
CA PRO A 435 -4.28 45.31 14.78
C PRO A 435 -3.93 44.65 13.44
N ILE A 436 -4.95 44.31 12.66
CA ILE A 436 -4.84 43.69 11.33
C ILE A 436 -5.33 44.70 10.29
N TYR A 437 -4.43 45.16 9.42
CA TYR A 437 -4.77 46.15 8.39
C TYR A 437 -5.34 45.51 7.12
N ASP A 438 -4.86 44.33 6.74
CA ASP A 438 -5.39 43.52 5.65
C ASP A 438 -5.04 42.05 5.91
N GLY A 439 -5.81 41.14 5.33
CA GLY A 439 -5.70 39.69 5.53
C GLY A 439 -7.04 39.00 5.68
N LEU A 440 -7.02 37.67 5.57
CA LEU A 440 -8.19 36.81 5.70
C LEU A 440 -8.78 36.94 7.11
N LEU A 441 -10.10 37.12 7.18
CA LEU A 441 -10.83 37.09 8.45
C LEU A 441 -10.90 35.65 8.98
N LYS A 442 -10.89 35.52 10.31
CA LYS A 442 -10.94 34.23 11.00
C LYS A 442 -11.93 34.29 12.14
N THR A 443 -12.59 33.17 12.45
CA THR A 443 -13.47 33.05 13.62
C THR A 443 -12.67 33.35 14.90
N GLY A 444 -13.19 34.25 15.72
CA GLY A 444 -12.59 34.72 16.96
C GLY A 444 -11.73 36.00 16.84
N MET A 445 -11.51 36.53 15.63
CA MET A 445 -10.99 37.90 15.48
C MET A 445 -11.96 38.93 16.07
N LYS A 446 -11.50 40.15 16.34
CA LYS A 446 -12.34 41.23 16.87
C LYS A 446 -12.49 42.35 15.84
N MET A 447 -13.70 42.88 15.72
CA MET A 447 -14.00 44.13 15.02
C MET A 447 -14.67 45.08 16.02
N ASP A 448 -13.95 46.14 16.41
CA ASP A 448 -14.34 47.03 17.51
C ASP A 448 -14.70 46.24 18.79
N ASP A 449 -15.96 46.25 19.21
CA ASP A 449 -16.51 45.53 20.37
C ASP A 449 -17.11 44.16 20.02
N ARG A 450 -17.07 43.73 18.75
CA ARG A 450 -17.71 42.50 18.26
C ARG A 450 -16.70 41.41 17.95
N THR A 451 -17.05 40.15 18.22
CA THR A 451 -16.28 39.00 17.71
C THR A 451 -16.71 38.65 16.29
N ILE A 452 -15.74 38.45 15.41
CA ILE A 452 -15.97 38.02 14.03
C ILE A 452 -16.19 36.51 14.04
N ILE A 453 -17.26 36.08 13.38
CA ILE A 453 -17.60 34.68 13.11
C ILE A 453 -17.53 34.48 11.61
N VAL A 454 -16.59 33.66 11.15
CA VAL A 454 -16.53 33.23 9.76
C VAL A 454 -17.35 31.95 9.67
N LEU A 455 -18.47 31.99 8.96
CA LEU A 455 -19.38 30.84 8.83
C LEU A 455 -18.64 29.65 8.22
N GLY A 456 -18.69 28.50 8.89
CA GLY A 456 -18.00 27.27 8.53
C GLY A 456 -16.59 27.12 9.10
N ASP A 457 -15.94 28.20 9.56
CA ASP A 457 -14.58 28.18 10.14
C ASP A 457 -14.70 27.91 11.66
N CYS A 458 -14.91 26.65 11.98
CA CYS A 458 -15.27 26.16 13.31
C CYS A 458 -14.05 25.98 14.19
N ASN A 459 -12.89 25.69 13.58
CA ASN A 459 -11.59 25.59 14.26
C ASN A 459 -10.89 26.97 14.40
N GLY A 460 -11.36 27.99 13.66
CA GLY A 460 -10.86 29.36 13.70
C GLY A 460 -9.50 29.58 13.03
N ASP A 461 -9.13 28.71 12.08
CA ASP A 461 -7.90 28.84 11.30
C ASP A 461 -8.05 29.81 10.10
N GLY A 462 -9.29 30.16 9.74
CA GLY A 462 -9.67 31.08 8.65
C GLY A 462 -10.10 30.39 7.36
N TYR A 463 -9.92 29.09 7.23
CA TYR A 463 -10.21 28.29 6.05
C TYR A 463 -11.31 27.29 6.36
N VAL A 464 -12.43 27.43 5.65
CA VAL A 464 -13.49 26.41 5.69
C VAL A 464 -13.05 25.23 4.84
N THR A 465 -12.71 24.13 5.48
CA THR A 465 -12.18 22.89 4.86
C THR A 465 -12.84 21.66 5.47
N SER A 466 -12.44 20.48 4.99
CA SER A 466 -12.87 19.19 5.56
C SER A 466 -12.48 19.04 7.03
N ALA A 467 -11.48 19.80 7.51
CA ALA A 467 -11.13 19.90 8.93
C ALA A 467 -12.29 20.41 9.79
N ASP A 468 -13.08 21.38 9.31
CA ASP A 468 -14.22 21.92 10.05
C ASP A 468 -15.36 20.92 10.13
N ILE A 469 -15.64 20.21 9.03
CA ILE A 469 -16.60 19.11 9.01
C ILE A 469 -16.20 18.06 10.04
N TYR A 470 -14.92 17.68 10.05
CA TYR A 470 -14.38 16.69 10.97
C TYR A 470 -14.52 17.13 12.44
N PHE A 471 -14.17 18.38 12.76
CA PHE A 471 -14.35 18.93 14.10
C PHE A 471 -15.82 18.90 14.55
N VAL A 472 -16.74 19.34 13.67
CA VAL A 472 -18.19 19.33 13.95
C VAL A 472 -18.71 17.91 14.16
N GLN A 473 -18.29 16.94 13.35
CA GLN A 473 -18.67 15.54 13.51
C GLN A 473 -18.20 14.98 14.85
N ARG A 474 -16.97 15.26 15.27
CA ARG A 474 -16.45 14.85 16.59
C ARG A 474 -17.23 15.46 17.74
N CYS A 475 -17.69 16.70 17.59
CA CYS A 475 -18.61 17.33 18.56
C CYS A 475 -19.98 16.64 18.60
N ILE A 476 -20.58 16.30 17.45
CA ILE A 476 -21.86 15.57 17.39
C ILE A 476 -21.76 14.22 18.12
N LEU A 477 -20.61 13.56 18.04
CA LEU A 477 -20.35 12.26 18.64
C LEU A 477 -19.93 12.33 20.12
N GLY A 478 -19.73 13.54 20.66
CA GLY A 478 -19.30 13.77 22.04
C GLY A 478 -17.85 13.37 22.33
N VAL A 479 -17.04 13.17 21.29
CA VAL A 479 -15.58 12.94 21.41
C VAL A 479 -14.85 14.26 21.66
N GLU A 480 -15.41 15.36 21.14
CA GLU A 480 -14.88 16.70 21.27
C GLU A 480 -15.99 17.67 21.69
N THR A 481 -15.63 18.84 22.19
CA THR A 481 -16.60 19.86 22.61
C THR A 481 -16.15 21.23 22.14
N PHE A 482 -17.10 22.07 21.71
CA PHE A 482 -16.83 23.47 21.43
C PHE A 482 -16.33 24.19 22.69
N GLU A 483 -15.11 24.72 22.62
CA GLU A 483 -14.51 25.47 23.74
C GLU A 483 -15.08 26.88 23.86
N THR A 484 -15.62 27.45 22.78
CA THR A 484 -16.10 28.83 22.73
C THR A 484 -17.43 28.96 21.98
N GLU A 485 -18.22 29.99 22.32
CA GLU A 485 -19.48 30.30 21.61
C GLU A 485 -19.21 30.67 20.15
N GLU A 486 -18.08 31.31 19.84
CA GLU A 486 -17.74 31.63 18.45
C GLU A 486 -17.64 30.39 17.56
N SER A 487 -16.97 29.36 18.07
CA SER A 487 -16.73 28.12 17.34
C SER A 487 -18.05 27.38 17.10
N PHE A 488 -18.94 27.37 18.10
CA PHE A 488 -20.30 26.85 17.97
C PHE A 488 -21.11 27.63 16.93
N MET A 489 -21.05 28.97 16.94
CA MET A 489 -21.78 29.81 15.99
C MET A 489 -21.24 29.70 14.57
N ALA A 490 -19.94 29.44 14.39
CA ALA A 490 -19.36 29.17 13.08
C ALA A 490 -19.85 27.82 12.53
N ALA A 491 -20.01 26.82 13.40
CA ALA A 491 -20.50 25.49 13.06
C ALA A 491 -22.01 25.43 12.77
N ASP A 492 -22.84 26.25 13.44
CA ASP A 492 -24.30 26.29 13.24
C ASP A 492 -24.67 27.00 11.91
N MET A 493 -24.35 26.35 10.80
CA MET A 493 -24.54 26.83 9.44
C MET A 493 -26.02 26.95 9.04
N HIS A 494 -26.92 26.20 9.69
CA HIS A 494 -28.36 26.38 9.49
C HIS A 494 -29.03 27.30 10.52
N GLN A 495 -28.27 27.76 11.52
CA GLN A 495 -28.59 28.81 12.47
C GLN A 495 -29.85 28.53 13.29
N ASP A 496 -30.06 27.26 13.64
CA ASP A 496 -31.20 26.80 14.43
C ASP A 496 -30.87 26.64 15.93
N GLY A 497 -29.62 26.89 16.30
CA GLY A 497 -29.10 26.74 17.66
C GLY A 497 -28.76 25.30 18.04
N LYS A 498 -28.64 24.37 17.07
CA LYS A 498 -28.23 22.98 17.28
C LYS A 498 -27.20 22.59 16.23
N ILE A 499 -26.22 21.81 16.66
CA ILE A 499 -25.24 21.22 15.75
C ILE A 499 -25.72 19.83 15.35
N THR A 500 -25.96 19.65 14.05
CA THR A 500 -26.43 18.38 13.47
C THR A 500 -25.72 18.10 12.15
N THR A 501 -25.95 16.92 11.56
CA THR A 501 -25.44 16.58 10.23
C THR A 501 -25.93 17.54 9.13
N VAL A 502 -27.01 18.31 9.36
CA VAL A 502 -27.43 19.36 8.42
C VAL A 502 -26.37 20.46 8.31
N ASP A 503 -25.69 20.76 9.41
CA ASP A 503 -24.61 21.75 9.43
C ASP A 503 -23.40 21.26 8.65
N THR A 504 -23.01 19.99 8.82
CA THR A 504 -21.86 19.40 8.10
C THR A 504 -22.08 19.43 6.59
N ILE A 505 -23.31 19.15 6.11
CA ILE A 505 -23.68 19.26 4.69
C ILE A 505 -23.54 20.70 4.19
N LYS A 506 -23.91 21.69 5.01
CA LYS A 506 -23.78 23.10 4.64
C LYS A 506 -22.34 23.59 4.65
N ILE A 507 -21.51 23.12 5.57
CA ILE A 507 -20.06 23.36 5.55
C ILE A 507 -19.49 22.76 4.26
N ALA A 508 -19.81 21.50 3.93
CA ALA A 508 -19.39 20.86 2.69
C ALA A 508 -19.82 21.66 1.44
N THR A 509 -21.05 22.20 1.46
CA THR A 509 -21.54 23.07 0.38
C THR A 509 -20.72 24.36 0.28
N GLU A 510 -20.30 24.94 1.40
CA GLU A 510 -19.46 26.15 1.40
C GLU A 510 -18.04 25.87 0.90
N ILE A 511 -17.47 24.70 1.20
CA ILE A 511 -16.19 24.24 0.63
C ILE A 511 -16.27 24.22 -0.90
N LYS A 512 -17.31 23.58 -1.47
CA LYS A 512 -17.52 23.47 -2.93
C LYS A 512 -17.82 24.79 -3.65
N ARG A 513 -18.10 25.89 -2.93
CA ARG A 513 -18.39 27.21 -3.55
C ARG A 513 -17.13 28.03 -3.83
N ARG A 514 -16.01 27.65 -3.24
CA ARG A 514 -14.70 28.24 -3.48
C ARG A 514 -14.06 27.58 -4.70
#